data_AF-A0A382ZHG9-F1
#
_entry.id   AF-A0A382ZHG9-F1
#
_cell.length_a   1.000
_cell.length_b   1.000
_cell.length_c   1.000
_cell.angle_alpha   90.00
_cell.angle_beta   90.00
_cell.angle_gamma   90.00
#
_symmetry.space_group_name_H-M   'P 1'
#
loop_
_entity.id
_entity.type
_entity.pdbx_description
1 polymer ?
#
loop_
_entity_poly.entity_id
_entity_poly.type
_entity_poly.pdbx_seq_one_letter_code
_entity_poly.pdbx_strand_id
1 'polypeptide(L)'
;MGISPGKIKAAPPEHKPPAWPSADLGSIHFGFDDSIGGVNRINQRTFIKRTGQGLAGLTIAPAALAKPLGQAKTQAKPVATFSIVGFDPHTGDLGVAVQSKFFAVGSVVPWAKAGVGAIATQSYANVSYGPDGLERLAKGQTAGETVKALTSADKDRRLRQLGIVDARGNSASFTGG
;
A
#
# COMPACT_ATOMS: atom_id res chain seq x y z
N MET A 1 -35.24 41.55 -22.46
CA MET A 1 -34.28 41.12 -21.42
C MET A 1 -33.64 39.83 -21.91
N GLY A 2 -32.41 39.88 -22.40
CA GLY A 2 -31.65 38.71 -22.86
C GLY A 2 -30.19 38.88 -22.45
N ILE A 3 -29.69 37.98 -21.61
CA ILE A 3 -28.31 37.99 -21.12
C ILE A 3 -27.42 37.41 -22.22
N SER A 4 -26.40 38.17 -22.64
CA SER A 4 -25.36 37.68 -23.56
C SER A 4 -24.46 36.66 -22.87
N PRO A 5 -24.10 35.53 -23.48
CA PRO A 5 -23.16 34.59 -22.90
C PRO A 5 -21.75 35.18 -22.90
N GLY A 6 -21.21 35.45 -21.71
CA GLY A 6 -19.82 35.85 -21.52
C GLY A 6 -18.86 34.74 -21.96
N LYS A 7 -17.82 35.12 -22.71
CA LYS A 7 -16.74 34.23 -23.14
C LYS A 7 -15.99 33.70 -21.91
N ILE A 8 -16.17 32.43 -21.58
CA ILE A 8 -15.32 31.72 -20.61
C ILE A 8 -13.97 31.47 -21.31
N LYS A 9 -12.90 32.13 -20.86
CA LYS A 9 -11.54 31.82 -21.31
C LYS A 9 -11.15 30.44 -20.79
N ALA A 10 -10.71 29.56 -21.69
CA ALA A 10 -10.15 28.26 -21.34
C ALA A 10 -8.95 28.43 -20.40
N ALA A 11 -8.83 27.54 -19.41
CA ALA A 11 -7.65 27.46 -18.56
C ALA A 11 -6.40 27.16 -19.42
N PRO A 12 -5.23 27.73 -19.10
CA PRO A 12 -4.00 27.46 -19.84
C PRO A 12 -3.62 25.98 -19.75
N PRO A 13 -2.94 25.43 -20.78
CA PRO A 13 -2.64 24.02 -20.87
C PRO A 13 -1.69 23.58 -19.74
N GLU A 14 -2.13 22.54 -19.03
CA GLU A 14 -1.37 21.54 -18.28
C GLU A 14 0.02 21.92 -17.73
N HIS A 15 0.10 22.08 -16.41
CA HIS A 15 1.37 22.02 -15.68
C HIS A 15 1.88 20.57 -15.71
N LYS A 16 2.87 20.30 -16.58
CA LYS A 16 3.56 19.01 -16.61
C LYS A 16 4.23 18.81 -15.25
N PRO A 17 3.91 17.75 -14.48
CA PRO A 17 4.62 17.47 -13.23
C PRO A 17 6.13 17.34 -13.54
N PRO A 18 7.01 17.75 -12.62
CA PRO A 18 8.45 17.68 -12.85
C PRO A 18 8.83 16.24 -13.20
N ALA A 19 9.70 16.09 -14.19
CA ALA A 19 10.32 14.81 -14.48
C ALA A 19 11.16 14.45 -13.25
N TRP A 20 10.67 13.51 -12.44
CA TRP A 20 11.47 12.90 -11.40
C TRP A 20 12.71 12.34 -12.11
N PRO A 21 13.94 12.74 -11.73
CA PRO A 21 15.10 12.00 -12.19
C PRO A 21 14.84 10.55 -11.81
N SER A 22 15.06 9.63 -12.75
CA SER A 22 15.19 8.22 -12.40
C SER A 22 16.26 8.17 -11.33
N ALA A 23 15.84 8.12 -10.06
CA ALA A 23 16.73 7.89 -8.97
C ALA A 23 17.41 6.59 -9.34
N ASP A 24 18.70 6.67 -9.62
CA ASP A 24 19.58 5.52 -9.52
C ASP A 24 19.56 5.14 -8.05
N LEU A 25 18.48 4.48 -7.65
CA LEU A 25 18.36 3.75 -6.42
C LEU A 25 19.31 2.58 -6.64
N GLY A 26 20.61 2.84 -6.42
CA GLY A 26 21.64 1.82 -6.43
C GLY A 26 21.05 0.59 -5.76
N SER A 27 21.10 -0.53 -6.49
CA SER A 27 20.38 -1.76 -6.19
C SER A 27 20.32 -1.98 -4.68
N ILE A 28 19.12 -1.80 -4.09
CA ILE A 28 18.90 -2.20 -2.71
C ILE A 28 18.91 -3.72 -2.73
N HIS A 29 20.10 -4.28 -2.50
CA HIS A 29 20.32 -5.70 -2.34
C HIS A 29 19.66 -6.12 -1.01
N PHE A 30 18.42 -6.56 -1.08
CA PHE A 30 17.86 -7.42 -0.05
C PHE A 30 18.61 -8.74 -0.17
N GLY A 31 19.41 -9.09 0.84
CA GLY A 31 20.13 -10.35 0.88
C GLY A 31 19.16 -11.53 0.84
N PHE A 32 18.82 -11.98 -0.36
CA PHE A 32 18.57 -13.36 -0.76
C PHE A 32 18.59 -13.39 -2.30
N ASP A 33 19.29 -14.36 -2.86
CA ASP A 33 19.62 -14.50 -4.28
C ASP A 33 18.35 -14.61 -5.15
N ASP A 34 17.86 -13.50 -5.68
CA ASP A 34 17.00 -13.43 -6.88
C ASP A 34 16.95 -11.97 -7.38
N SER A 35 17.69 -11.70 -8.45
CA SER A 35 17.66 -10.40 -9.15
C SER A 35 16.40 -10.31 -10.01
N ILE A 36 15.41 -9.49 -9.64
CA ILE A 36 14.31 -9.16 -10.58
C ILE A 36 14.69 -7.91 -11.37
N GLY A 37 15.29 -8.15 -12.54
CA GLY A 37 15.40 -7.16 -13.61
C GLY A 37 14.08 -7.02 -14.37
N GLY A 38 13.79 -5.79 -14.79
CA GLY A 38 12.84 -5.51 -15.89
C GLY A 38 11.40 -5.24 -15.46
N VAL A 39 11.06 -3.95 -15.35
CA VAL A 39 9.69 -3.48 -15.54
C VAL A 39 9.40 -3.58 -17.04
N ASN A 40 8.74 -4.64 -17.50
CA ASN A 40 8.25 -4.68 -18.88
C ASN A 40 6.87 -5.34 -19.00
N ARG A 41 5.87 -4.49 -19.27
CA ARG A 41 4.64 -4.74 -20.05
C ARG A 41 4.03 -6.16 -19.97
N ILE A 42 3.06 -6.36 -19.06
CA ILE A 42 2.18 -7.54 -19.11
C ILE A 42 1.09 -7.29 -20.15
N ASN A 43 1.17 -8.01 -21.28
CA ASN A 43 0.16 -8.12 -22.31
C ASN A 43 -0.93 -9.13 -21.86
N GLN A 44 -2.20 -8.70 -21.83
CA GLN A 44 -3.36 -9.52 -21.42
C GLN A 44 -3.78 -10.56 -22.48
N ARG A 45 -2.93 -11.54 -22.78
CA ARG A 45 -3.31 -12.66 -23.66
C ARG A 45 -2.68 -14.00 -23.25
N THR A 46 -3.18 -14.59 -22.18
CA THR A 46 -3.17 -16.06 -22.01
C THR A 46 -4.45 -16.51 -21.31
N PHE A 47 -5.57 -16.26 -21.98
CA PHE A 47 -6.86 -16.85 -21.66
C PHE A 47 -6.99 -18.16 -22.45
N ILE A 48 -7.34 -19.24 -21.75
CA ILE A 48 -7.84 -20.52 -22.29
C ILE A 48 -6.83 -21.34 -23.10
N LYS A 49 -6.32 -22.43 -22.51
CA LYS A 49 -6.13 -23.74 -23.15
C LYS A 49 -5.66 -24.79 -22.13
N ARG A 50 -6.61 -25.54 -21.58
CA ARG A 50 -6.39 -26.95 -21.21
C ARG A 50 -7.72 -27.71 -21.23
N THR A 51 -8.12 -27.95 -22.48
CA THR A 51 -8.66 -29.19 -23.05
C THR A 51 -9.12 -30.26 -22.05
N GLY A 52 -10.41 -30.56 -22.11
CA GLY A 52 -10.93 -31.87 -21.70
C GLY A 52 -10.79 -32.91 -22.81
N GLN A 53 -10.63 -34.17 -22.43
CA GLN A 53 -11.21 -35.36 -23.09
C GLN A 53 -10.69 -36.62 -22.37
N GLY A 54 -11.61 -37.54 -22.04
CA GLY A 54 -11.29 -38.85 -21.48
C GLY A 54 -12.42 -39.48 -20.67
N LEU A 55 -13.55 -39.78 -21.31
CA LEU A 55 -14.62 -40.64 -20.79
C LEU A 55 -14.28 -42.10 -21.15
N ALA A 56 -14.18 -43.02 -20.18
CA ALA A 56 -14.63 -44.42 -20.27
C ALA A 56 -14.14 -45.23 -19.05
N GLY A 57 -15.05 -45.89 -18.33
CA GLY A 57 -14.73 -46.90 -17.30
C GLY A 57 -15.61 -46.81 -16.06
N LEU A 58 -16.91 -47.16 -16.18
CA LEU A 58 -17.83 -47.27 -15.05
C LEU A 58 -17.68 -48.66 -14.42
N THR A 59 -16.94 -48.77 -13.31
CA THR A 59 -17.00 -49.92 -12.40
C THR A 59 -17.64 -49.48 -11.08
N ILE A 60 -18.81 -50.04 -10.78
CA ILE A 60 -19.53 -49.81 -9.52
C ILE A 60 -18.84 -50.65 -8.43
N ALA A 61 -18.05 -49.99 -7.58
CA ALA A 61 -17.53 -50.57 -6.35
C ALA A 61 -18.51 -50.28 -5.18
N PRO A 62 -18.62 -51.18 -4.18
CA PRO A 62 -19.57 -51.01 -3.09
C PRO A 62 -19.22 -49.79 -2.22
N ALA A 63 -20.26 -49.04 -1.85
CA ALA A 63 -20.18 -47.80 -1.09
C ALA A 63 -19.59 -48.06 0.31
N ALA A 64 -18.29 -47.90 0.45
CA ALA A 64 -17.65 -47.70 1.74
C ALA A 64 -18.18 -46.37 2.31
N LEU A 65 -18.71 -46.42 3.53
CA LEU A 65 -19.11 -45.26 4.33
C LEU A 65 -17.92 -44.30 4.45
N ALA A 66 -17.86 -43.34 3.53
CA ALA A 66 -16.83 -42.31 3.54
C ALA A 66 -17.02 -41.49 4.82
N LYS A 67 -16.02 -41.53 5.70
CA LYS A 67 -15.90 -40.55 6.79
C LYS A 67 -16.10 -39.15 6.20
N PRO A 68 -16.89 -38.27 6.82
CA PRO A 68 -17.01 -36.91 6.33
C PRO A 68 -15.58 -36.36 6.24
N LEU A 69 -15.18 -35.96 5.03
CA LEU A 69 -13.91 -35.30 4.79
C LEU A 69 -13.91 -34.10 5.72
N GLY A 70 -13.16 -34.21 6.83
CA GLY A 70 -13.00 -33.13 7.78
C GLY A 70 -12.62 -31.90 6.97
N GLN A 71 -13.40 -30.83 7.11
CA GLN A 71 -13.10 -29.57 6.46
C GLN A 71 -11.69 -29.16 6.90
N ALA A 72 -10.71 -29.42 6.05
CA ALA A 72 -9.37 -28.92 6.24
C ALA A 72 -9.53 -27.40 6.22
N LYS A 73 -9.40 -26.75 7.39
CA LYS A 73 -9.30 -25.31 7.47
C LYS A 73 -8.10 -24.92 6.60
N THR A 74 -8.38 -24.45 5.39
CA THR A 74 -7.34 -23.95 4.52
C THR A 74 -6.80 -22.72 5.22
N GLN A 75 -5.64 -22.84 5.85
CA GLN A 75 -4.95 -21.70 6.46
C GLN A 75 -4.69 -20.72 5.33
N ALA A 76 -5.49 -19.65 5.27
CA ALA A 76 -5.37 -18.64 4.24
C ALA A 76 -3.95 -18.08 4.33
N LYS A 77 -3.20 -18.15 3.22
CA LYS A 77 -1.84 -17.63 3.15
C LYS A 77 -1.88 -16.13 3.54
N PRO A 78 -1.18 -15.69 4.60
CA PRO A 78 -1.30 -14.31 5.08
C PRO A 78 -0.95 -13.32 3.96
N VAL A 79 -1.81 -12.33 3.75
CA VAL A 79 -1.47 -11.17 2.91
C VAL A 79 -0.56 -10.28 3.74
N ALA A 80 0.72 -10.26 3.39
CA ALA A 80 1.70 -9.38 4.03
C ALA A 80 1.79 -8.04 3.30
N THR A 81 1.98 -6.97 4.06
CA THR A 81 2.33 -5.64 3.56
C THR A 81 3.57 -5.18 4.31
N PHE A 82 4.56 -4.69 3.59
CA PHE A 82 5.78 -4.12 4.14
C PHE A 82 5.88 -2.67 3.67
N SER A 83 6.25 -1.77 4.57
CA SER A 83 6.44 -0.36 4.25
C SER A 83 7.63 0.22 5.00
N ILE A 84 8.17 1.30 4.46
CA ILE A 84 9.24 2.10 5.06
C ILE A 84 8.89 3.58 4.93
N VAL A 85 9.14 4.33 5.99
CA VAL A 85 9.10 5.79 6.05
C VAL A 85 10.52 6.29 6.29
N GLY A 86 10.93 7.35 5.61
CA GLY A 86 12.30 7.84 5.66
C GLY A 86 12.39 9.36 5.66
N PHE A 87 13.47 9.85 6.26
CA PHE A 87 13.92 11.24 6.22
C PHE A 87 15.40 11.26 5.88
N ASP A 88 15.80 12.09 4.92
CA ASP A 88 17.21 12.35 4.61
C ASP A 88 17.66 13.65 5.28
N PRO A 89 18.58 13.61 6.27
CA PRO A 89 19.04 14.79 6.98
C PRO A 89 19.90 15.74 6.11
N HIS A 90 20.44 15.27 4.98
CA HIS A 90 21.27 16.10 4.11
C HIS A 90 20.42 16.99 3.20
N THR A 91 19.30 16.47 2.70
CA THR A 91 18.41 17.16 1.76
C THR A 91 17.14 17.69 2.41
N GLY A 92 16.73 17.10 3.54
CA GLY A 92 15.43 17.33 4.17
C GLY A 92 14.29 16.55 3.50
N ASP A 93 14.59 15.63 2.58
CA ASP A 93 13.58 14.87 1.85
C ASP A 93 12.86 13.86 2.75
N LEU A 94 11.58 13.65 2.45
CA LEU A 94 10.68 12.76 3.16
C LEU A 94 10.04 11.79 2.17
N GLY A 95 10.04 10.50 2.50
CA GLY A 95 9.58 9.46 1.58
C GLY A 95 8.86 8.32 2.26
N VAL A 96 7.99 7.65 1.48
CA VAL A 96 7.33 6.40 1.86
C VAL A 96 7.41 5.42 0.69
N ALA A 97 7.77 4.17 0.98
CA ALA A 97 7.66 3.07 0.03
C ALA A 97 6.87 1.91 0.65
N VAL A 98 6.11 1.20 -0.17
CA VAL A 98 5.25 0.09 0.25
C VAL A 98 5.24 -1.03 -0.79
N GLN A 99 5.24 -2.27 -0.30
CA GLN A 99 5.02 -3.47 -1.10
C GLN A 99 3.89 -4.28 -0.47
N SER A 100 2.96 -4.76 -1.30
CA SER A 100 1.83 -5.56 -0.84
C SER A 100 1.29 -6.45 -1.95
N LYS A 101 0.62 -7.53 -1.55
CA LYS A 101 -0.27 -8.30 -2.44
C LYS A 101 -1.67 -7.68 -2.55
N PHE A 102 -1.92 -6.54 -1.91
CA PHE A 102 -3.14 -5.74 -2.04
C PHE A 102 -3.09 -4.82 -3.27
N PHE A 103 -4.19 -4.80 -4.03
CA PHE A 103 -4.29 -3.96 -5.22
C PHE A 103 -4.26 -2.46 -4.87
N ALA A 104 -3.51 -1.69 -5.65
CA ALA A 104 -3.42 -0.24 -5.50
C ALA A 104 -3.05 0.25 -4.08
N VAL A 105 -2.21 -0.50 -3.35
CA VAL A 105 -1.78 -0.16 -1.98
C VAL A 105 -1.21 1.26 -1.84
N GLY A 106 -0.65 1.82 -2.91
CA GLY A 106 -0.11 3.18 -2.96
C GLY A 106 -1.14 4.30 -2.76
N SER A 107 -2.45 4.04 -2.88
CA SER A 107 -3.49 5.03 -2.54
C SER A 107 -3.94 4.99 -1.08
N VAL A 108 -3.50 3.97 -0.33
CA VAL A 108 -3.96 3.70 1.04
C VAL A 108 -2.85 3.94 2.05
N VAL A 109 -1.69 3.33 1.83
CA VAL A 109 -0.62 3.26 2.82
C VAL A 109 0.23 4.52 2.89
N PRO A 110 0.80 5.03 1.77
CA PRO A 110 1.78 6.10 1.84
C PRO A 110 1.15 7.49 1.87
N TRP A 111 1.61 8.31 2.82
CA TRP A 111 1.27 9.72 2.95
C TRP A 111 2.53 10.52 3.23
N ALA A 112 2.77 11.60 2.50
CA ALA A 112 3.92 12.46 2.76
C ALA A 112 3.60 13.92 2.43
N LYS A 113 4.21 14.83 3.18
CA LYS A 113 4.17 16.26 2.90
C LYS A 113 5.55 16.86 3.18
N ALA A 114 6.10 17.52 2.18
CA ALA A 114 7.42 18.15 2.25
C ALA A 114 7.51 19.12 3.44
N GLY A 115 8.63 19.07 4.17
CA GLY A 115 8.86 19.87 5.37
C GLY A 115 7.94 19.57 6.56
N VAL A 116 7.09 18.54 6.49
CA VAL A 116 6.14 18.16 7.55
C VAL A 116 6.39 16.76 8.06
N GLY A 117 6.31 15.75 7.19
CA GLY A 117 6.55 14.36 7.57
C GLY A 117 6.10 13.33 6.55
N ALA A 118 6.32 12.07 6.89
CA ALA A 118 6.00 10.88 6.12
C ALA A 118 5.32 9.83 7.03
N ILE A 119 4.23 9.21 6.54
CA ILE A 119 3.36 8.32 7.29
C ILE A 119 3.00 7.11 6.44
N ALA A 120 3.10 5.92 7.04
CA ALA A 120 2.60 4.67 6.49
C ALA A 120 1.52 4.09 7.42
N THR A 121 0.26 4.07 6.96
CA THR A 121 -0.87 3.43 7.69
C THR A 121 -1.23 2.12 7.00
N GLN A 122 -1.09 0.99 7.68
CA GLN A 122 -1.27 -0.35 7.10
C GLN A 122 -1.96 -1.30 8.09
N SER A 123 -2.20 -2.55 7.66
CA SER A 123 -2.98 -3.57 8.39
C SER A 123 -4.38 -3.10 8.74
N TYR A 124 -5.42 -3.59 8.03
CA TYR A 124 -6.78 -3.05 8.16
C TYR A 124 -6.75 -1.51 8.23
N ALA A 125 -6.07 -0.88 7.27
CA ALA A 125 -5.62 0.51 7.38
C ALA A 125 -6.78 1.46 7.69
N ASN A 126 -6.55 2.39 8.63
CA ASN A 126 -7.38 3.57 8.77
C ASN A 126 -6.78 4.68 7.91
N VAL A 127 -7.45 4.99 6.80
CA VAL A 127 -6.98 5.98 5.81
C VAL A 127 -6.89 7.38 6.42
N SER A 128 -7.67 7.69 7.47
CA SER A 128 -7.63 9.02 8.11
C SER A 128 -6.31 9.30 8.82
N TYR A 129 -5.56 8.27 9.24
CA TYR A 129 -4.27 8.44 9.93
C TYR A 129 -3.25 9.22 9.09
N GLY A 130 -3.34 9.12 7.76
CA GLY A 130 -2.50 9.87 6.85
C GLY A 130 -2.69 11.39 6.96
N PRO A 131 -3.82 11.95 6.49
CA PRO A 131 -4.06 13.39 6.56
C PRO A 131 -4.10 13.93 8.00
N ASP A 132 -4.72 13.22 8.95
CA ASP A 132 -4.80 13.67 10.35
C ASP A 132 -3.42 13.71 11.00
N GLY A 133 -2.58 12.72 10.70
CA GLY A 133 -1.21 12.65 11.18
C GLY A 133 -0.35 13.79 10.60
N LEU A 134 -0.43 14.02 9.29
CA LEU A 134 0.28 15.12 8.65
C LEU A 134 -0.16 16.49 9.17
N GLU A 135 -1.45 16.67 9.49
CA GLU A 135 -1.94 17.89 10.11
C GLU A 135 -1.35 18.11 11.52
N ARG A 136 -1.23 17.05 12.32
CA ARG A 136 -0.62 17.11 13.66
C ARG A 136 0.86 17.44 13.60
N LEU A 137 1.60 16.79 12.68
CA LEU A 137 3.00 17.10 12.44
C LEU A 137 3.19 18.56 12.00
N ALA A 138 2.30 19.06 11.13
CA ALA A 138 2.33 20.47 10.69
C ALA A 138 2.08 21.46 11.83
N LYS A 139 1.36 21.03 12.89
CA LYS A 139 1.15 21.81 14.13
C LYS A 139 2.31 21.67 15.13
N GLY A 140 3.39 20.98 14.77
CA GLY A 140 4.60 20.84 15.58
C GLY A 140 4.62 19.63 16.51
N GLN A 141 3.61 18.75 16.47
CA GLN A 141 3.67 17.49 17.22
C GLN A 141 4.80 16.61 16.69
N THR A 142 5.47 15.91 17.60
CA THR A 142 6.46 14.88 17.26
C THR A 142 5.78 13.66 16.65
N ALA A 143 6.56 12.80 15.99
CA ALA A 143 6.08 11.50 15.50
C ALA A 143 5.44 10.66 16.63
N GLY A 144 6.06 10.63 17.82
CA GLY A 144 5.56 9.88 18.98
C GLY A 144 4.22 10.41 19.52
N GLU A 145 4.10 11.73 19.68
CA GLU A 145 2.84 12.36 20.09
C GLU A 145 1.73 12.11 19.07
N THR A 146 2.06 12.17 17.78
CA THR A 146 1.12 11.92 16.69
C THR A 146 0.62 10.47 16.71
N VAL A 147 1.52 9.49 16.84
CA VAL A 147 1.16 8.06 17.00
C VAL A 147 0.24 7.87 18.20
N LYS A 148 0.59 8.46 19.36
CA LYS A 148 -0.22 8.34 20.57
C LYS A 148 -1.61 8.95 20.38
N ALA A 149 -1.70 10.13 19.76
CA ALA A 149 -2.98 10.81 19.53
C ALA A 149 -3.90 10.04 18.58
N LEU A 150 -3.37 9.55 17.44
CA LEU A 150 -4.14 8.80 16.45
C LEU A 150 -4.63 7.45 17.02
N THR A 151 -3.74 6.72 17.67
CA THR A 151 -4.07 5.39 18.21
C THR A 151 -4.94 5.46 19.45
N SER A 152 -4.86 6.51 20.27
CA SER A 152 -5.74 6.66 21.43
C SER A 152 -7.19 6.96 21.04
N ALA A 153 -7.41 7.57 19.88
CA ALA A 153 -8.74 7.87 19.35
C ALA A 153 -9.39 6.69 18.59
N ASP A 154 -8.61 5.70 18.16
CA ASP A 154 -9.09 4.55 17.38
C ASP A 154 -9.38 3.34 18.27
N LYS A 155 -10.66 2.96 18.36
CA LYS A 155 -11.12 1.78 19.13
C LYS A 155 -10.62 0.47 18.54
N ASP A 156 -10.35 0.45 17.24
CA ASP A 156 -9.90 -0.71 16.48
C ASP A 156 -8.39 -0.69 16.26
N ARG A 157 -7.65 0.18 16.96
CA ARG A 157 -6.18 0.31 16.84
C ARG A 157 -5.44 -1.03 16.87
N ARG A 158 -5.96 -2.02 17.60
CA ARG A 158 -5.40 -3.38 17.69
C ARG A 158 -5.29 -4.09 16.33
N LEU A 159 -6.06 -3.68 15.33
CA LEU A 159 -5.98 -4.24 13.98
C LEU A 159 -5.01 -3.47 13.08
N ARG A 160 -4.50 -2.33 13.54
CA ARG A 160 -3.75 -1.34 12.73
C ARG A 160 -2.25 -1.45 12.91
N GLN A 161 -1.51 -0.98 11.92
CA GLN A 161 -0.09 -0.69 12.00
C GLN A 161 0.19 0.70 11.44
N LEU A 162 1.11 1.42 12.08
CA LEU A 162 1.43 2.81 11.74
C LEU A 162 2.93 3.04 11.88
N GLY A 163 3.56 3.65 10.87
CA GLY A 163 4.92 4.19 10.93
C GLY A 163 4.91 5.67 10.57
N ILE A 164 5.63 6.50 11.31
CA ILE A 164 5.72 7.95 11.10
C ILE A 164 7.18 8.40 11.21
N VAL A 165 7.60 9.31 10.34
CA VAL A 165 8.81 10.15 10.49
C VAL A 165 8.41 11.62 10.34
N ASP A 166 8.83 12.46 11.28
CA ASP A 166 8.62 13.92 11.21
C ASP A 166 9.75 14.63 10.43
N ALA A 167 9.55 15.89 10.05
CA ALA A 167 10.54 16.67 9.28
C ALA A 167 11.85 17.00 10.03
N ARG A 168 12.00 16.57 11.29
CA ARG A 168 13.25 16.66 12.06
C ARG A 168 13.96 15.31 12.14
N GLY A 169 13.44 14.29 11.47
CA GLY A 169 13.96 12.92 11.50
C GLY A 169 13.53 12.10 12.71
N ASN A 170 12.62 12.59 13.57
CA ASN A 170 12.11 11.77 14.66
C ASN A 170 11.14 10.73 14.11
N SER A 171 11.31 9.47 14.50
CA SER A 171 10.46 8.36 14.06
C SER A 171 9.66 7.75 15.19
N ALA A 172 8.46 7.25 14.90
CA ALA A 172 7.68 6.44 15.81
C ALA A 172 6.84 5.40 15.05
N SER A 173 6.57 4.28 15.69
CA SER A 173 5.75 3.20 15.12
C SER A 173 4.78 2.63 16.14
N PHE A 174 3.69 2.07 15.65
CA PHE A 174 2.70 1.34 16.42
C PHE A 174 2.25 0.08 15.68
N THR A 175 2.15 -1.02 16.41
CA THR A 175 1.60 -2.29 15.92
C THR A 175 0.50 -2.74 16.87
N GLY A 176 -0.70 -2.88 16.34
CA GLY A 176 -1.82 -3.50 17.02
C GLY A 176 -1.62 -5.01 17.13
N GLY A 177 -1.93 -5.55 18.31
CA GLY A 177 -1.87 -6.98 18.62
C GLY A 177 -3.24 -7.62 18.77
#